data_AF-A0A0S8E9G2-F1
#
_entry.id   AF-A0A0S8E9G2-F1
#
_cell.length_a   1.000
_cell.length_b   1.000
_cell.length_c   1.000
_cell.angle_alpha   90.00
_cell.angle_beta   90.00
_cell.angle_gamma   90.00
#
_symmetry.space_group_name_H-M   'P 1'
#
loop_
_entity.id
_entity.type
_entity.pdbx_description
1 polymer ?
#
loop_
_entity_poly.entity_id
_entity_poly.type
_entity_poly.pdbx_seq_one_letter_code
_entity_poly.pdbx_strand_id
1 'polypeptide(L)'
;MGPEYFQRFGLQFRIQHTVLFLGTLGLIFTGIPLWCLGRPEYGWTQNVVSFFGSVATVRCVHRTFAVSLILVSIYHLLYTIFTKEGRREFLALLPSPKDVADVMQNSLYFLGLSKARPRFRRYSYMEKFDYWAVYWGCVIIISTGMVQWFPEATAKYVPWLTYELAAEIHADEAILATLALFIWHFYNVHFNPSRFPGTLLWWHGRMSREEMLHEHPLEYEKLMSEKK
;
A
#
# COMPACT_ATOMS: atom_id res chain seq x y z
N MET A 1 -23.74 -15.89 23.66
CA MET A 1 -23.74 -15.68 22.20
C MET A 1 -22.29 -15.79 21.73
N GLY A 2 -22.01 -16.60 20.72
CA GLY A 2 -20.63 -16.73 20.18
C GLY A 2 -20.14 -15.40 19.58
N PRO A 3 -18.84 -15.26 19.32
CA PRO A 3 -18.30 -14.08 18.67
C PRO A 3 -18.93 -13.89 17.28
N GLU A 4 -19.63 -12.78 17.07
CA GLU A 4 -20.18 -12.41 15.76
C GLU A 4 -19.06 -11.84 14.89
N TYR A 5 -18.91 -12.40 13.69
CA TYR A 5 -17.93 -11.99 12.70
C TYR A 5 -18.60 -11.49 11.41
N PHE A 6 -18.05 -10.43 10.84
CA PHE A 6 -18.47 -9.84 9.57
C PHE A 6 -17.43 -10.12 8.50
N GLN A 7 -17.86 -10.59 7.33
CA GLN A 7 -16.98 -10.69 6.16
C GLN A 7 -16.82 -9.30 5.55
N ARG A 8 -15.65 -8.68 5.74
CA ARG A 8 -15.37 -7.32 5.24
C ARG A 8 -14.67 -7.33 3.89
N PHE A 9 -13.75 -8.29 3.65
CA PHE A 9 -13.02 -8.42 2.38
C PHE A 9 -13.11 -9.82 1.78
N GLY A 10 -13.50 -9.92 0.51
CA GLY A 10 -13.56 -11.17 -0.24
C GLY A 10 -12.19 -11.78 -0.55
N LEU A 11 -12.16 -12.99 -1.11
CA LEU A 11 -10.92 -13.67 -1.51
C LEU A 11 -10.10 -12.85 -2.52
N GLN A 12 -10.77 -12.20 -3.46
CA GLN A 12 -10.15 -11.38 -4.50
C GLN A 12 -9.28 -10.25 -3.94
N PHE A 13 -9.77 -9.51 -2.93
CA PHE A 13 -9.00 -8.45 -2.28
C PHE A 13 -7.75 -9.00 -1.60
N ARG A 14 -7.90 -10.14 -0.93
CA ARG A 14 -6.81 -10.76 -0.18
C ARG A 14 -5.71 -11.26 -1.11
N ILE A 15 -6.06 -11.89 -2.23
CA ILE A 15 -5.08 -12.31 -3.24
C ILE A 15 -4.33 -11.11 -3.80
N GLN A 16 -5.05 -10.05 -4.23
CA GLN A 16 -4.43 -8.82 -4.73
C GLN A 16 -3.46 -8.22 -3.71
N HIS A 17 -3.90 -8.11 -2.46
CA HIS A 17 -3.08 -7.59 -1.37
C HIS A 17 -1.86 -8.47 -1.11
N THR A 18 -1.98 -9.81 -1.07
CA THR A 18 -0.85 -10.71 -0.85
C THR A 18 0.18 -10.62 -1.98
N VAL A 19 -0.26 -10.54 -3.24
CA VAL A 19 0.65 -10.37 -4.38
C VAL A 19 1.34 -9.01 -4.33
N LEU A 20 0.60 -7.94 -4.03
CA LEU A 20 1.15 -6.60 -3.82
C LEU A 20 2.18 -6.58 -2.69
N PHE A 21 1.84 -7.16 -1.53
CA PHE A 21 2.68 -7.22 -0.35
C PHE A 21 4.00 -7.96 -0.62
N LEU A 22 3.94 -9.19 -1.13
CA LEU A 22 5.14 -9.98 -1.42
C LEU A 22 5.98 -9.35 -2.54
N GLY A 23 5.33 -8.84 -3.59
CA GLY A 23 6.00 -8.16 -4.68
C GLY A 23 6.74 -6.91 -4.22
N THR A 24 6.08 -6.09 -3.41
CA THR A 24 6.64 -4.83 -2.87
C THR A 24 7.82 -5.11 -1.95
N LEU A 25 7.71 -6.07 -1.03
CA LEU A 25 8.85 -6.47 -0.20
C LEU A 25 10.02 -6.97 -1.05
N GLY A 26 9.76 -7.83 -2.05
CA GLY A 26 10.78 -8.30 -2.97
C GLY A 26 11.49 -7.17 -3.73
N LEU A 27 10.72 -6.17 -4.18
CA LEU A 27 11.26 -4.96 -4.82
C LEU A 27 12.12 -4.13 -3.87
N ILE A 28 11.71 -3.95 -2.62
CA ILE A 28 12.48 -3.22 -1.61
C ILE A 28 13.80 -3.95 -1.31
N PHE A 29 13.72 -5.26 -1.05
CA PHE A 29 14.89 -6.08 -0.71
C PHE A 29 15.90 -6.22 -1.85
N THR A 30 15.50 -6.00 -3.10
CA THR A 30 16.40 -6.03 -4.25
C THR A 30 16.82 -4.64 -4.71
N GLY A 31 15.91 -3.65 -4.64
CA GLY A 31 16.11 -2.28 -5.14
C GLY A 31 17.01 -1.44 -4.24
N ILE A 32 16.77 -1.42 -2.92
CA ILE A 32 17.58 -0.62 -1.99
C ILE A 32 19.06 -1.04 -2.04
N PRO A 33 19.40 -2.35 -1.98
CA PRO A 33 20.81 -2.75 -2.09
C PRO A 33 21.46 -2.39 -3.42
N LEU A 34 20.71 -2.44 -4.53
CA LEU A 34 21.20 -2.02 -5.85
C LEU A 34 21.48 -0.52 -5.90
N TRP A 35 20.63 0.30 -5.30
CA TRP A 35 20.81 1.76 -5.23
C TRP A 35 21.99 2.18 -4.34
N CYS A 36 22.18 1.48 -3.22
CA CYS A 36 23.30 1.72 -2.32
C CYS A 36 24.64 1.15 -2.84
N LEU A 37 24.63 0.32 -3.88
CA LEU A 37 25.83 -0.32 -4.41
C LEU A 37 26.85 0.71 -4.93
N GLY A 38 28.12 0.52 -4.56
CA GLY A 38 29.21 1.41 -4.98
C GLY A 38 29.41 2.65 -4.07
N ARG A 39 28.58 2.81 -3.04
CA ARG A 39 28.72 3.85 -2.01
C ARG A 39 29.51 3.31 -0.80
N PRO A 40 30.66 3.88 -0.42
CA PRO A 40 31.50 3.38 0.67
C PRO A 40 30.78 3.25 2.02
N GLU A 41 29.83 4.13 2.29
CA GLU A 41 29.02 4.16 3.52
C GLU A 41 28.09 2.94 3.68
N TYR A 42 27.80 2.22 2.60
CA TYR A 42 26.86 1.09 2.59
C TYR A 42 27.55 -0.25 2.29
N GLY A 43 28.64 -0.55 3.01
CA GLY A 43 29.40 -1.80 2.84
C GLY A 43 28.58 -3.10 2.99
N TRP A 44 27.45 -3.06 3.69
CA TRP A 44 26.52 -4.20 3.83
C TRP A 44 25.89 -4.64 2.51
N THR A 45 25.82 -3.76 1.50
CA THR A 45 25.22 -4.06 0.19
C THR A 45 25.98 -5.15 -0.56
N GLN A 46 27.29 -5.24 -0.36
CA GLN A 46 28.12 -6.29 -0.96
C GLN A 46 27.72 -7.69 -0.45
N ASN A 47 27.32 -7.79 0.83
CA ASN A 47 26.84 -9.04 1.42
C ASN A 47 25.49 -9.46 0.81
N VAL A 48 24.63 -8.51 0.48
CA VAL A 48 23.35 -8.81 -0.19
C VAL A 48 23.59 -9.23 -1.63
N VAL A 49 24.43 -8.52 -2.37
CA VAL A 49 24.77 -8.90 -3.75
C VAL A 49 25.46 -10.26 -3.80
N SER A 50 26.34 -10.58 -2.85
CA SER A 50 27.00 -11.89 -2.77
C SER A 50 26.04 -13.01 -2.40
N PHE A 51 25.04 -12.75 -1.54
CA PHE A 51 23.97 -13.71 -1.25
C PHE A 51 23.18 -14.11 -2.51
N PHE A 52 22.87 -13.14 -3.38
CA PHE A 52 22.25 -13.39 -4.69
C PHE A 52 23.26 -13.84 -5.77
N GLY A 53 24.54 -13.96 -5.42
CA GLY A 53 25.63 -14.36 -6.30
C GLY A 53 26.16 -13.26 -7.22
N SER A 54 25.30 -12.45 -7.84
CA SER A 54 25.73 -11.36 -8.73
C SER A 54 24.73 -10.22 -8.84
N VAL A 55 25.20 -9.04 -9.25
CA VAL A 55 24.36 -7.88 -9.58
C VAL A 55 23.34 -8.21 -10.67
N ALA A 56 23.75 -9.02 -11.67
CA ALA A 56 22.86 -9.44 -12.74
C ALA A 56 21.70 -10.29 -12.22
N THR A 57 21.97 -11.18 -11.25
CA THR A 57 20.94 -11.98 -10.58
C THR A 57 19.98 -11.08 -9.80
N VAL A 58 20.49 -10.16 -8.98
CA VAL A 58 19.63 -9.22 -8.21
C VAL A 58 18.72 -8.42 -9.13
N ARG A 59 19.26 -7.87 -10.22
CA ARG A 59 18.47 -7.15 -11.24
C ARG A 59 17.42 -8.02 -11.91
N CYS A 60 17.72 -9.30 -12.16
CA CYS A 60 16.76 -10.26 -12.70
C CYS A 60 15.61 -10.49 -11.71
N VAL A 61 15.93 -10.77 -10.45
CA VAL A 61 14.93 -10.97 -9.38
C VAL A 61 14.07 -9.71 -9.18
N HIS A 62 14.69 -8.52 -9.17
CA HIS A 62 13.98 -7.25 -9.08
C HIS A 62 12.94 -7.10 -10.21
N ARG A 63 13.34 -7.38 -11.45
CA ARG A 63 12.44 -7.34 -12.61
C ARG A 63 11.32 -8.38 -12.53
N THR A 64 11.57 -9.56 -11.98
CA THR A 64 10.51 -10.56 -11.75
C THR A 64 9.44 -10.03 -10.78
N PHE A 65 9.85 -9.41 -9.67
CA PHE A 65 8.90 -8.77 -8.76
C PHE A 65 8.24 -7.53 -9.39
N ALA A 66 8.94 -6.79 -10.24
CA ALA A 66 8.38 -5.65 -10.97
C ALA A 66 7.25 -6.10 -11.90
N VAL A 67 7.42 -7.22 -12.64
CA VAL A 67 6.34 -7.81 -13.45
C VAL A 67 5.15 -8.19 -12.58
N SER A 68 5.38 -8.82 -11.43
CA SER A 68 4.31 -9.15 -10.48
C SER A 68 3.53 -7.91 -10.03
N LEU A 69 4.24 -6.83 -9.68
CA LEU A 69 3.64 -5.55 -9.30
C LEU A 69 2.82 -4.95 -10.46
N ILE A 70 3.38 -4.91 -11.67
CA ILE A 70 2.69 -4.39 -12.86
C ILE A 70 1.40 -5.18 -13.13
N LEU A 71 1.47 -6.52 -13.09
CA LEU A 71 0.31 -7.38 -13.34
C LEU A 71 -0.78 -7.18 -12.29
N VAL A 72 -0.44 -7.09 -11.00
CA VAL A 72 -1.45 -6.87 -9.94
C VAL A 72 -2.03 -5.46 -10.01
N SER A 73 -1.24 -4.44 -10.37
CA SER A 73 -1.73 -3.07 -10.57
C SER A 73 -2.68 -2.96 -11.76
N ILE A 74 -2.35 -3.58 -12.89
CA ILE A 74 -3.25 -3.66 -14.06
C ILE A 74 -4.52 -4.41 -13.69
N TYR A 75 -4.40 -5.56 -13.05
CA TYR A 75 -5.55 -6.34 -12.61
C TYR A 75 -6.45 -5.53 -11.67
N HIS A 76 -5.87 -4.82 -10.70
CA HIS A 76 -6.61 -3.96 -9.78
C HIS A 76 -7.38 -2.87 -10.53
N LEU A 77 -6.73 -2.18 -11.47
CA LEU A 77 -7.38 -1.15 -12.30
C LEU A 77 -8.54 -1.72 -13.12
N LEU A 78 -8.35 -2.89 -13.75
CA LEU A 78 -9.43 -3.56 -14.49
C LEU A 78 -10.56 -3.98 -13.54
N TYR A 79 -10.23 -4.50 -12.36
CA TYR A 79 -11.21 -4.90 -11.35
C TYR A 79 -12.05 -3.71 -10.86
N THR A 80 -11.43 -2.56 -10.58
CA THR A 80 -12.13 -1.34 -10.15
C THR A 80 -12.98 -0.73 -11.26
N ILE A 81 -12.62 -0.90 -12.54
CA ILE A 81 -13.40 -0.38 -13.66
C ILE A 81 -14.54 -1.32 -14.04
N PHE A 82 -14.27 -2.61 -14.20
CA PHE A 82 -15.20 -3.54 -14.85
C PHE A 82 -16.16 -4.25 -13.87
N THR A 83 -15.79 -4.42 -12.60
CA THR A 83 -16.66 -5.12 -11.64
C THR A 83 -17.53 -4.16 -10.82
N LYS A 84 -18.75 -4.58 -10.49
CA LYS A 84 -19.65 -3.78 -9.62
C LYS A 84 -19.06 -3.60 -8.21
N GLU A 85 -18.47 -4.66 -7.69
CA GLU A 85 -17.83 -4.65 -6.37
C GLU A 85 -16.60 -3.72 -6.36
N GLY A 86 -15.68 -3.88 -7.31
CA GLY A 86 -14.50 -3.03 -7.43
C GLY A 86 -14.83 -1.55 -7.58
N ARG A 87 -15.83 -1.20 -8.43
CA ARG A 87 -16.32 0.19 -8.54
C ARG A 87 -16.83 0.72 -7.20
N ARG A 88 -17.64 -0.08 -6.48
CA ARG A 88 -18.19 0.31 -5.17
C ARG A 88 -17.09 0.58 -4.16
N GLU A 89 -16.10 -0.30 -4.08
CA GLU A 89 -14.97 -0.15 -3.15
C GLU A 89 -14.09 1.05 -3.52
N PHE A 90 -13.78 1.22 -4.81
CA PHE A 90 -13.00 2.35 -5.30
C PHE A 90 -13.68 3.70 -4.98
N LEU A 91 -14.99 3.81 -5.21
CA LEU A 91 -15.75 5.01 -4.86
C LEU A 91 -15.74 5.28 -3.36
N ALA A 92 -15.77 4.25 -2.51
CA ALA A 92 -15.68 4.40 -1.06
C ALA A 92 -14.29 4.87 -0.59
N LEU A 93 -13.24 4.60 -1.37
CA LEU A 93 -11.85 5.03 -1.12
C LEU A 93 -11.56 6.45 -1.61
N LEU A 94 -12.44 7.07 -2.40
CA LEU A 94 -12.24 8.46 -2.81
C LEU A 94 -12.19 9.39 -1.58
N PRO A 95 -11.24 10.35 -1.54
CA PRO A 95 -11.22 11.38 -0.51
C PRO A 95 -12.49 12.22 -0.59
N SER A 96 -12.94 12.69 0.56
CA SER A 96 -14.18 13.45 0.70
C SER A 96 -14.05 14.46 1.84
N PRO A 97 -14.90 15.51 1.90
CA PRO A 97 -14.81 16.51 2.95
C PRO A 97 -14.91 15.95 4.39
N LYS A 98 -15.62 14.84 4.58
CA LYS A 98 -15.69 14.16 5.87
C LYS A 98 -14.32 13.64 6.32
N ASP A 99 -13.44 13.24 5.40
CA ASP A 99 -12.11 12.76 5.78
C ASP A 99 -11.29 13.88 6.42
N VAL A 100 -11.43 15.13 5.96
CA VAL A 100 -10.81 16.31 6.59
C VAL A 100 -11.39 16.55 7.98
N ALA A 101 -12.72 16.49 8.12
CA ALA A 101 -13.37 16.62 9.43
C ALA A 101 -12.92 15.52 10.41
N ASP A 102 -12.79 14.29 9.92
CA ASP A 102 -12.34 13.14 10.71
C ASP A 102 -10.87 13.32 11.15
N VAL A 103 -9.99 13.83 10.28
CA VAL A 103 -8.60 14.19 10.65
C VAL A 103 -8.59 15.23 11.76
N MET A 104 -9.32 16.34 11.59
CA MET A 104 -9.37 17.41 12.59
C MET A 104 -9.92 16.90 13.93
N GLN A 105 -10.99 16.12 13.91
CA GLN A 105 -11.56 15.53 15.11
C GLN A 105 -10.59 14.57 15.78
N ASN A 106 -9.87 13.74 15.02
CA ASN A 106 -8.89 12.82 15.57
C ASN A 106 -7.71 13.58 16.22
N SER A 107 -7.24 14.66 15.59
CA SER A 107 -6.22 15.54 16.17
C SER A 107 -6.68 16.16 17.48
N LEU A 108 -7.92 16.68 17.55
CA LEU A 108 -8.50 17.22 18.78
C LEU A 108 -8.64 16.14 19.86
N TYR A 109 -9.02 14.92 19.48
CA TYR A 109 -9.10 13.79 20.40
C TYR A 109 -7.72 13.42 20.97
N PHE A 110 -6.68 13.35 20.13
CA PHE A 110 -5.31 13.07 20.59
C PHE A 110 -4.72 14.18 21.47
N LEU A 111 -5.10 15.44 21.23
CA LEU A 111 -4.75 16.57 22.10
C LEU A 111 -5.59 16.62 23.39
N GLY A 112 -6.53 15.70 23.60
CA GLY A 112 -7.43 15.67 24.75
C GLY A 112 -8.51 16.77 24.74
N LEU A 113 -8.63 17.52 23.65
CA LEU A 113 -9.60 18.61 23.47
C LEU A 113 -10.99 18.09 23.05
N SER A 114 -11.07 16.85 22.54
CA SER A 114 -12.32 16.14 22.29
C SER A 114 -12.37 14.87 23.14
N LYS A 115 -13.55 14.59 23.73
CA LYS A 115 -13.82 13.31 24.41
C LYS A 115 -14.27 12.20 23.44
N ALA A 116 -14.64 12.57 22.21
CA ALA A 116 -15.22 11.65 21.23
C ALA A 116 -14.26 11.40 20.06
N ARG A 117 -14.02 10.13 19.75
CA ARG A 117 -13.31 9.70 18.55
C ARG A 117 -14.14 9.97 17.29
N PRO A 118 -13.50 10.22 16.14
CA PRO A 118 -14.20 10.28 14.86
C PRO A 118 -14.93 8.97 14.59
N ARG A 119 -16.13 9.09 14.01
CA ARG A 119 -16.94 7.94 13.60
C ARG A 119 -16.65 7.66 12.14
N PHE A 120 -15.79 6.69 11.88
CA PHE A 120 -15.40 6.36 10.51
C PHE A 120 -16.48 5.58 9.77
N ARG A 121 -16.46 5.73 8.44
CA ARG A 121 -17.26 4.95 7.48
C ARG A 121 -16.53 3.64 7.17
N ARG A 122 -16.94 2.98 6.08
CA ARG A 122 -16.31 1.76 5.55
C ARG A 122 -14.79 1.86 5.45
N TYR A 123 -14.27 3.03 5.07
CA TYR A 123 -12.86 3.35 5.15
C TYR A 123 -12.66 4.64 5.95
N SER A 124 -11.71 4.60 6.87
CA SER A 124 -11.16 5.74 7.59
C SER A 124 -10.25 6.57 6.68
N TYR A 125 -9.93 7.81 7.06
CA TYR A 125 -8.98 8.63 6.30
C TYR A 125 -7.58 7.99 6.26
N MET A 126 -7.20 7.21 7.28
CA MET A 126 -5.91 6.51 7.35
C MET A 126 -5.83 5.40 6.29
N GLU A 127 -6.87 4.56 6.17
CA GLU A 127 -6.94 3.52 5.14
C GLU A 127 -7.01 4.13 3.72
N LYS A 128 -7.71 5.25 3.55
CA LYS A 128 -7.71 5.97 2.27
C LYS A 128 -6.34 6.54 1.93
N PHE A 129 -5.65 7.11 2.91
CA PHE A 129 -4.29 7.59 2.73
C PHE A 129 -3.36 6.45 2.30
N ASP A 130 -3.42 5.29 2.97
CA ASP A 130 -2.65 4.10 2.59
C ASP A 130 -2.93 3.69 1.14
N TYR A 131 -4.21 3.63 0.76
CA TYR A 131 -4.60 3.28 -0.60
C TYR A 131 -4.01 4.24 -1.63
N TRP A 132 -4.17 5.55 -1.42
CA TRP A 132 -3.72 6.55 -2.39
C TRP A 132 -2.21 6.73 -2.43
N ALA A 133 -1.53 6.62 -1.28
CA ALA A 133 -0.08 6.64 -1.21
C ALA A 133 0.51 5.49 -2.04
N VAL A 134 -0.01 4.28 -1.87
CA VAL A 134 0.45 3.12 -2.66
C VAL A 134 0.03 3.23 -4.13
N TYR A 135 -1.19 3.70 -4.42
CA TYR A 135 -1.68 3.82 -5.79
C TYR A 135 -0.80 4.78 -6.62
N TRP A 136 -0.50 5.97 -6.10
CA TRP A 136 0.37 6.92 -6.76
C TRP A 136 1.83 6.46 -6.80
N GLY A 137 2.32 5.86 -5.72
CA GLY A 137 3.67 5.28 -5.70
C GLY A 137 3.84 4.19 -6.76
N CYS A 138 2.82 3.35 -6.99
CA CYS A 138 2.83 2.38 -8.08
C CYS A 138 2.94 3.04 -9.45
N VAL A 139 2.19 4.13 -9.69
CA VAL A 139 2.27 4.87 -10.97
C VAL A 139 3.68 5.40 -11.21
N ILE A 140 4.30 6.03 -10.21
CA ILE A 140 5.64 6.62 -10.31
C ILE A 140 6.69 5.52 -10.47
N ILE A 141 6.69 4.50 -9.61
CA ILE A 141 7.73 3.46 -9.60
C ILE A 141 7.66 2.59 -10.86
N ILE A 142 6.45 2.26 -11.34
CA ILE A 142 6.28 1.48 -12.58
C ILE A 142 6.71 2.33 -13.78
N SER A 143 6.27 3.57 -13.90
CA SER A 143 6.60 4.41 -15.06
C SER A 143 8.11 4.67 -15.16
N THR A 144 8.75 5.09 -14.07
CA THR A 144 10.21 5.31 -14.02
C THR A 144 11.00 4.01 -14.16
N GLY A 145 10.50 2.89 -13.65
CA GLY A 145 11.10 1.57 -13.84
C GLY A 145 11.07 1.13 -15.31
N MET A 146 9.97 1.41 -16.03
CA MET A 146 9.86 1.15 -17.46
C MET A 146 10.84 2.00 -18.29
N VAL A 147 11.10 3.25 -17.88
CA VAL A 147 12.14 4.09 -18.51
C VAL A 147 13.51 3.44 -18.38
N GLN A 148 13.87 3.00 -17.18
CA GLN A 148 15.16 2.34 -16.93
C GLN A 148 15.27 0.96 -17.61
N TRP A 149 14.14 0.25 -17.78
CA TRP A 149 14.11 -1.05 -18.45
C TRP A 149 14.26 -0.89 -19.98
N PHE A 150 13.65 0.14 -20.57
CA PHE A 150 13.66 0.38 -22.01
C PHE A 150 14.21 1.78 -22.36
N PRO A 151 15.50 2.05 -22.11
CA PRO A 151 16.07 3.39 -22.26
C PRO A 151 16.06 3.88 -23.71
N GLU A 152 16.35 3.01 -24.68
CA GLU A 152 16.35 3.35 -26.12
C GLU A 152 14.95 3.76 -26.61
N ALA A 153 13.93 2.98 -26.23
CA ALA A 153 12.55 3.29 -26.58
C ALA A 153 12.09 4.60 -25.91
N THR A 154 12.45 4.81 -24.64
CA THR A 154 12.09 6.03 -23.92
C THR A 154 12.75 7.25 -24.53
N ALA A 155 14.05 7.19 -24.84
CA ALA A 155 14.77 8.30 -25.48
C ALA A 155 14.12 8.72 -26.81
N LYS A 156 13.51 7.78 -27.53
CA LYS A 156 12.77 8.06 -28.78
C LYS A 156 11.41 8.72 -28.56
N TYR A 157 10.60 8.24 -27.61
CA TYR A 157 9.20 8.65 -27.47
C TYR A 157 8.96 9.69 -26.35
N VAL A 158 9.83 9.74 -25.35
CA VAL A 158 9.73 10.63 -24.17
C VAL A 158 11.12 11.23 -23.87
N PRO A 159 11.71 12.02 -24.79
CA PRO A 159 13.12 12.43 -24.72
C PRO A 159 13.45 13.34 -23.52
N TRP A 160 12.45 14.00 -22.92
CA TRP A 160 12.64 14.85 -21.75
C TRP A 160 12.84 14.06 -20.46
N LEU A 161 12.37 12.81 -20.40
CA LEU A 161 12.51 11.93 -19.24
C LEU A 161 13.72 11.03 -19.44
N THR A 162 14.90 11.56 -19.10
CA THR A 162 16.17 10.85 -19.29
C THR A 162 16.29 9.66 -18.33
N TYR A 163 17.23 8.76 -18.63
CA TYR A 163 17.52 7.62 -17.77
C TYR A 163 17.92 8.07 -16.35
N GLU A 164 18.78 9.09 -16.24
CA GLU A 164 19.28 9.62 -14.97
C GLU A 164 18.16 10.26 -14.16
N LEU A 165 17.31 11.06 -14.80
CA LEU A 165 16.16 11.69 -14.13
C LEU A 165 15.18 10.62 -13.64
N ALA A 166 14.87 9.62 -14.47
CA ALA A 166 14.00 8.53 -14.07
C ALA A 166 14.61 7.68 -12.95
N ALA A 167 15.93 7.45 -12.96
CA ALA A 167 16.63 6.71 -11.91
C ALA A 167 16.58 7.45 -10.57
N GLU A 168 16.73 8.77 -10.56
CA GLU A 168 16.62 9.59 -9.35
C GLU A 168 15.20 9.55 -8.79
N ILE A 169 14.19 9.84 -9.61
CA ILE A 169 12.78 9.80 -9.20
C ILE A 169 12.40 8.41 -8.68
N HIS A 170 12.86 7.34 -9.35
CA HIS A 170 12.58 5.98 -8.95
C HIS A 170 13.18 5.64 -7.58
N ALA A 171 14.43 6.06 -7.33
CA ALA A 171 15.11 5.81 -6.07
C ALA A 171 14.44 6.59 -4.92
N ASP A 172 14.15 7.87 -5.14
CA ASP A 172 13.48 8.72 -4.15
C ASP A 172 12.10 8.19 -3.79
N GLU A 173 11.31 7.81 -4.80
CA GLU A 173 9.99 7.21 -4.58
C GLU A 173 10.11 5.85 -3.87
N ALA A 174 11.10 5.02 -4.22
CA ALA A 174 11.31 3.74 -3.54
C ALA A 174 11.61 3.93 -2.05
N ILE A 175 12.42 4.93 -1.70
CA ILE A 175 12.72 5.27 -0.30
C ILE A 175 11.48 5.82 0.39
N LEU A 176 10.77 6.77 -0.23
CA LEU A 176 9.54 7.35 0.32
C LEU A 176 8.48 6.29 0.57
N ALA A 177 8.22 5.42 -0.41
CA ALA A 177 7.28 4.31 -0.31
C ALA A 177 7.70 3.32 0.79
N THR A 178 8.99 2.98 0.89
CA THR A 178 9.50 2.12 1.96
C THR A 178 9.23 2.73 3.33
N LEU A 179 9.54 4.02 3.52
CA LEU A 179 9.29 4.72 4.78
C LEU A 179 7.80 4.78 5.12
N ALA A 180 6.94 5.11 4.14
CA ALA A 180 5.49 5.11 4.33
C ALA A 180 4.95 3.73 4.72
N LEU A 181 5.48 2.65 4.11
CA LEU A 181 5.08 1.29 4.46
C LEU A 181 5.46 0.93 5.90
N PHE A 182 6.72 1.11 6.29
CA PHE A 182 7.18 0.65 7.60
C PHE A 182 6.77 1.58 8.75
N ILE A 183 6.83 2.90 8.57
CA ILE A 183 6.56 3.87 9.63
C ILE A 183 5.06 4.10 9.79
N TRP A 184 4.31 4.15 8.70
CA TRP A 184 2.90 4.49 8.74
C TRP A 184 2.00 3.25 8.62
N HIS A 185 2.08 2.52 7.51
CA HIS A 185 1.15 1.42 7.24
C HIS A 185 1.30 0.27 8.25
N PHE A 186 2.52 -0.27 8.39
CA PHE A 186 2.80 -1.36 9.33
C PHE A 186 2.55 -0.94 10.78
N TYR A 187 2.84 0.31 11.13
CA TYR A 187 2.50 0.81 12.46
C TYR A 187 0.98 0.75 12.70
N ASN A 188 0.18 1.35 11.81
CA ASN A 188 -1.26 1.41 11.98
C ASN A 188 -1.94 0.04 11.97
N VAL A 189 -1.43 -0.90 11.17
CA VAL A 189 -2.04 -2.22 10.98
C VAL A 189 -1.50 -3.29 11.94
N HIS A 190 -0.20 -3.26 12.25
CA HIS A 190 0.50 -4.33 12.98
C HIS A 190 1.05 -3.93 14.34
N PHE A 191 1.69 -2.75 14.44
CA PHE A 191 2.45 -2.37 15.64
C PHE A 191 1.71 -1.43 16.60
N ASN A 192 0.52 -0.96 16.25
CA ASN A 192 -0.27 -0.11 17.13
C ASN A 192 -0.60 -0.88 18.44
N PRO A 193 -0.19 -0.38 19.62
CA PRO A 193 -0.39 -1.09 20.88
C PRO A 193 -1.85 -1.43 21.20
N SER A 194 -2.79 -0.61 20.72
CA SER A 194 -4.22 -0.87 20.91
C SER A 194 -4.74 -2.11 20.17
N ARG A 195 -3.94 -2.66 19.25
CA ARG A 195 -4.32 -3.73 18.32
C ARG A 195 -3.26 -4.80 18.15
N PHE A 196 -2.14 -4.72 18.89
CA PHE A 196 -1.02 -5.65 18.77
C PHE A 196 -1.49 -7.09 19.07
N PRO A 197 -1.08 -8.12 18.30
CA PRO A 197 -0.04 -8.16 17.25
C PRO A 197 -0.48 -7.70 15.84
N GLY A 198 -1.58 -6.98 15.75
CA GLY A 198 -2.15 -6.47 14.51
C GLY A 198 -3.42 -7.21 14.10
N THR A 199 -4.09 -6.67 13.07
CA THR A 199 -5.24 -7.35 12.48
C THR A 199 -4.81 -8.32 11.38
N LEU A 200 -5.39 -9.53 11.38
CA LEU A 200 -5.25 -10.50 10.29
C LEU A 200 -6.38 -10.36 9.25
N LEU A 201 -7.09 -9.24 9.27
CA LEU A 201 -8.15 -8.90 8.32
C LEU A 201 -7.69 -9.02 6.86
N TRP A 202 -6.46 -8.59 6.55
CA TRP A 202 -5.88 -8.69 5.21
C TRP A 202 -5.67 -10.15 4.75
N TRP A 203 -5.56 -11.09 5.70
CA TRP A 203 -5.35 -12.52 5.45
C TRP A 203 -6.65 -13.35 5.43
N HIS A 204 -7.54 -13.17 6.40
CA HIS A 204 -8.79 -13.95 6.47
C HIS A 204 -10.05 -13.18 6.04
N GLY A 205 -9.99 -11.85 5.98
CA GLY A 205 -11.08 -11.00 5.45
C GLY A 205 -12.27 -10.81 6.38
N ARG A 206 -12.13 -11.18 7.66
CA ARG A 206 -13.19 -11.13 8.67
C ARG A 206 -12.84 -10.11 9.75
N MET A 207 -13.85 -9.49 10.34
CA MET A 207 -13.71 -8.57 11.47
C MET A 207 -14.74 -8.91 12.55
N SER A 208 -14.34 -8.88 13.82
CA SER A 208 -15.26 -9.09 14.93
C SER A 208 -16.24 -7.92 15.06
N ARG A 209 -17.40 -8.16 15.70
CA ARG A 209 -18.36 -7.09 16.02
C ARG A 209 -17.73 -5.92 16.80
N GLU A 210 -16.88 -6.23 17.77
CA GLU A 210 -16.23 -5.22 18.61
C GLU A 210 -15.30 -4.33 17.78
N GLU A 211 -14.46 -4.93 16.94
CA GLU A 211 -13.60 -4.19 16.01
C GLU A 211 -14.41 -3.35 15.03
N MET A 212 -15.51 -3.87 14.47
CA MET A 212 -16.40 -3.12 13.58
C MET A 212 -16.99 -1.89 14.27
N LEU A 213 -17.45 -2.02 15.51
CA LEU A 213 -18.01 -0.91 16.28
C LEU A 213 -16.97 0.15 16.64
N HIS A 214 -15.76 -0.27 16.95
CA HIS A 214 -14.69 0.62 17.36
C HIS A 214 -14.07 1.36 16.16
N GLU A 215 -13.85 0.66 15.04
CA GLU A 215 -13.14 1.22 13.88
C GLU A 215 -14.05 1.72 12.78
N HIS A 216 -15.17 1.06 12.53
CA HIS A 216 -16.07 1.38 11.41
C HIS A 216 -17.53 1.49 11.88
N PRO A 217 -17.82 2.33 12.89
CA PRO A 217 -19.14 2.38 13.51
C PRO A 217 -20.26 2.69 12.52
N LEU A 218 -20.01 3.57 11.54
CA LEU A 218 -21.03 3.94 10.55
C LEU A 218 -21.25 2.84 9.51
N GLU A 219 -20.24 2.00 9.25
CA GLU A 219 -20.42 0.81 8.41
C GLU A 219 -21.26 -0.24 9.14
N TYR A 220 -20.97 -0.48 10.42
CA TYR A 220 -21.76 -1.39 11.25
C TYR A 220 -23.24 -0.97 11.31
N GLU A 221 -23.52 0.31 11.57
CA GLU A 221 -24.90 0.81 11.60
C GLU A 221 -25.65 0.58 10.29
N LYS A 222 -24.98 0.84 9.16
CA LYS A 222 -25.54 0.60 7.84
C LYS A 222 -25.88 -0.88 7.64
N LEU A 223 -24.95 -1.79 7.93
CA LEU A 223 -25.16 -3.24 7.83
C LEU A 223 -26.32 -3.72 8.70
N MET A 224 -26.49 -3.15 9.90
CA MET A 224 -27.60 -3.52 10.79
C MET A 224 -28.94 -2.95 10.34
N SER A 225 -28.96 -1.78 9.68
CA SER A 225 -30.18 -1.24 9.08
C SER A 225 -30.67 -2.03 7.86
N GLU A 226 -29.76 -2.61 7.07
CA GLU A 226 -30.10 -3.42 5.89
C GLU A 226 -30.58 -4.84 6.25
N LYS A 227 -30.32 -5.31 7.47
CA LYS A 227 -30.81 -6.58 8.01
C LYS A 227 -32.22 -6.51 8.62
N LYS A 228 -32.74 -5.31 8.87
CA LYS A 228 -34.09 -5.07 9.42
C LYS A 228 -35.11 -4.93 8.30
#